data_AF-A0A9P1GGN0-F1
#
_entry.id   AF-A0A9P1GGN0-F1
#
_cell.length_a   1.000
_cell.length_b   1.000
_cell.length_c   1.000
_cell.angle_alpha   90.00
_cell.angle_beta   90.00
_cell.angle_gamma   90.00
#
_symmetry.space_group_name_H-M   'P 1'
#
loop_
_entity.id
_entity.type
_entity.pdbx_description
1 polymer ?
#
loop_
_entity_poly.entity_id
_entity_poly.type
_entity_poly.pdbx_seq_one_letter_code
_entity_poly.pdbx_strand_id
1 'polypeptide(L)'
;RVGPLTVTELAAFLCEEYYGDQEVRRLVDLRATWIMPMTNAHGYALRRREENSMDPNRDFPYLQRPEKCMRTQTARAVNELFRRHLFQFMITFHGGMRALTYEWGSRNHMKNRRSTESPDNAAFREVGEAIQAAAGKTLTQRWFYPLGPINDLVYPVDGGMEDWSYAAGWEQSPEPISVCRPTTYGGYAEDRTKYRRDSISTLVYLAEMDDFKTAPDNSLGHRLEIWSKGTTQGHVPRNMRMCLKVIELARPEVVVVPPSLPTSIGIGSAVSIQVYGFGCHTMNVRLIAVSSSLLPGCSISEDGATLPNEQFEQILQSSTIASSSSACRGLSLWAAPGASPTLQGQLGPSTGEVCLLVAAEFDAQWAKQQRPDPQIKPRSHAARIRLDSRYDVKASDGPMMIQTRRTKLFVVGGPIQIKAAHAVTPQDGAMEAATVAVVPSPANEPPQPPQPPPSAVQAAPDPSTATSAKSKFWPPQPETEDFASSEELLSVALISLIASLAVGCSLLVCSQREVTTKADAKDAQYISELAEMVGKPP
;
A
#
# COMPACT_ATOMS: atom_id res chain seq x y z
N ARG A 1 -12.50 -0.24 20.02
CA ARG A 1 -12.93 -1.57 19.50
C ARG A 1 -13.15 -1.61 18.00
N VAL A 2 -13.29 -0.48 17.32
CA VAL A 2 -13.46 -0.41 15.85
C VAL A 2 -12.25 -1.02 15.10
N GLY A 3 -11.03 -0.80 15.57
CA GLY A 3 -9.79 -1.20 14.91
C GLY A 3 -9.69 -2.71 14.62
N PRO A 4 -9.88 -3.58 15.63
CA PRO A 4 -9.96 -5.03 15.41
C PRO A 4 -10.96 -5.42 14.33
N LEU A 5 -12.17 -4.83 14.33
CA LEU A 5 -13.19 -5.11 13.31
C LEU A 5 -12.73 -4.62 11.93
N THR A 6 -12.17 -3.42 11.84
CA THR A 6 -11.65 -2.84 10.60
C THR A 6 -10.65 -3.76 9.92
N VAL A 7 -9.64 -4.24 10.64
CA VAL A 7 -8.56 -5.00 10.01
C VAL A 7 -8.93 -6.45 9.74
N THR A 8 -9.85 -7.04 10.53
CA THR A 8 -10.44 -8.35 10.21
C THR A 8 -11.28 -8.29 8.95
N GLU A 9 -12.12 -7.25 8.79
CA GLU A 9 -12.94 -7.05 7.60
C GLU A 9 -12.10 -6.65 6.38
N LEU A 10 -10.98 -5.95 6.57
CA LEU A 10 -9.98 -5.73 5.53
C LEU A 10 -9.40 -7.06 5.02
N ALA A 11 -9.02 -7.97 5.91
CA ALA A 11 -8.48 -9.26 5.51
C ALA A 11 -9.51 -10.06 4.69
N ALA A 12 -10.78 -10.07 5.12
CA ALA A 12 -11.86 -10.70 4.39
C ALA A 12 -12.06 -10.07 2.99
N PHE A 13 -12.13 -8.74 2.91
CA PHE A 13 -12.28 -8.01 1.65
C PHE A 13 -11.15 -8.30 0.65
N LEU A 14 -9.90 -8.28 1.10
CA LEU A 14 -8.75 -8.58 0.24
C LEU A 14 -8.81 -10.00 -0.33
N CYS A 15 -9.30 -10.98 0.45
CA CYS A 15 -9.45 -12.35 0.00
C CYS A 15 -10.66 -12.53 -0.95
N GLU A 16 -11.80 -11.94 -0.59
CA GLU A 16 -13.04 -12.04 -1.36
C GLU A 16 -12.89 -11.40 -2.77
N GLU A 17 -12.22 -10.25 -2.85
CA GLU A 17 -12.10 -9.48 -4.09
C GLU A 17 -10.84 -9.80 -4.92
N TYR A 18 -9.95 -10.67 -4.42
CA TYR A 18 -8.68 -11.00 -5.12
C TYR A 18 -8.89 -11.48 -6.57
N TYR A 19 -9.96 -12.23 -6.84
CA TYR A 19 -10.29 -12.71 -8.19
C TYR A 19 -11.29 -11.81 -8.92
N GLY A 20 -11.94 -10.88 -8.21
CA GLY A 20 -13.00 -10.02 -8.73
C GLY A 20 -12.52 -8.65 -9.20
N ASP A 21 -11.47 -8.10 -8.57
CA ASP A 21 -10.97 -6.75 -8.82
C ASP A 21 -9.46 -6.74 -9.08
N GLN A 22 -9.06 -6.16 -10.23
CA GLN A 22 -7.66 -6.13 -10.66
C GLN A 22 -6.76 -5.24 -9.78
N GLU A 23 -7.29 -4.16 -9.22
CA GLU A 23 -6.53 -3.31 -8.31
C GLU A 23 -6.34 -4.01 -6.97
N VAL A 24 -7.36 -4.68 -6.42
CA VAL A 24 -7.24 -5.49 -5.20
C VAL A 24 -6.24 -6.62 -5.39
N ARG A 25 -6.33 -7.37 -6.51
CA ARG A 25 -5.34 -8.39 -6.85
C ARG A 25 -3.93 -7.82 -6.85
N ARG A 26 -3.73 -6.66 -7.48
CA ARG A 26 -2.44 -5.98 -7.54
C ARG A 26 -1.92 -5.59 -6.16
N LEU A 27 -2.80 -5.17 -5.25
CA LEU A 27 -2.42 -4.87 -3.87
C LEU A 27 -1.90 -6.11 -3.13
N VAL A 28 -2.53 -7.27 -3.34
CA VAL A 28 -2.15 -8.54 -2.71
C VAL A 28 -0.88 -9.11 -3.33
N ASP A 29 -0.79 -9.16 -4.67
CA ASP A 29 0.33 -9.80 -5.39
C ASP A 29 1.68 -9.09 -5.18
N LEU A 30 1.65 -7.76 -5.03
CA LEU A 30 2.86 -6.94 -5.11
C LEU A 30 3.33 -6.37 -3.77
N ARG A 31 2.61 -6.62 -2.66
CA ARG A 31 2.88 -6.04 -1.35
C ARG A 31 2.65 -7.06 -0.23
N ALA A 32 3.50 -7.02 0.79
CA ALA A 32 3.29 -7.79 2.01
C ALA A 32 2.48 -6.96 3.01
N THR A 33 1.28 -7.41 3.35
CA THR A 33 0.38 -6.75 4.31
C THR A 33 0.31 -7.55 5.60
N TRP A 34 0.66 -6.92 6.73
CA TRP A 34 0.63 -7.54 8.05
C TRP A 34 -0.53 -6.95 8.86
N ILE A 35 -1.35 -7.82 9.45
CA ILE A 35 -2.55 -7.44 10.19
C ILE A 35 -2.46 -8.03 11.60
N MET A 36 -2.53 -7.17 12.62
CA MET A 36 -2.58 -7.56 14.03
C MET A 36 -3.87 -7.00 14.68
N PRO A 37 -4.99 -7.73 14.64
CA PRO A 37 -6.29 -7.18 15.03
C PRO A 37 -6.38 -6.75 16.50
N MET A 38 -5.75 -7.48 17.41
CA MET A 38 -5.87 -7.27 18.85
C MET A 38 -4.48 -7.29 19.50
N THR A 39 -3.65 -6.30 19.19
CA THR A 39 -2.28 -6.20 19.73
C THR A 39 -2.25 -6.34 21.26
N ASN A 40 -3.17 -5.66 21.96
CA ASN A 40 -3.44 -5.89 23.39
C ASN A 40 -4.70 -6.76 23.56
N ALA A 41 -4.56 -8.08 23.33
CA ALA A 41 -5.65 -9.03 23.45
C ALA A 41 -6.21 -9.11 24.89
N HIS A 42 -5.34 -9.02 25.90
CA HIS A 42 -5.72 -9.01 27.32
C HIS A 42 -6.65 -7.84 27.65
N GLY A 43 -6.25 -6.61 27.29
CA GLY A 43 -7.06 -5.41 27.49
C GLY A 43 -8.37 -5.47 26.70
N TYR A 44 -8.35 -6.01 25.48
CA TYR A 44 -9.55 -6.19 24.67
C TYR A 44 -10.58 -7.12 25.35
N ALA A 45 -10.13 -8.29 25.84
CA ALA A 45 -10.97 -9.27 26.52
C ALA A 45 -11.60 -8.70 27.80
N LEU A 46 -10.80 -8.01 28.63
CA LEU A 46 -11.25 -7.46 29.91
C LEU A 46 -11.88 -6.06 29.80
N ARG A 47 -12.05 -5.54 28.59
CA ARG A 47 -12.55 -4.18 28.32
C ARG A 47 -11.75 -3.07 29.03
N ARG A 48 -10.43 -3.24 29.11
CA ARG A 48 -9.50 -2.29 29.76
C ARG A 48 -8.42 -1.83 28.79
N ARG A 49 -7.87 -0.65 29.06
CA ARG A 49 -6.75 -0.08 28.27
C ARG A 49 -5.46 -0.86 28.48
N GLU A 50 -5.23 -1.30 29.71
CA GLU A 50 -3.95 -1.81 30.19
C GLU A 50 -3.82 -3.33 30.01
N GLU A 51 -2.58 -3.79 29.86
CA GLU A 51 -2.18 -5.18 30.04
C GLU A 51 -1.58 -5.31 31.43
N ASN A 52 -2.22 -6.04 32.36
CA ASN A 52 -1.73 -6.21 33.74
C ASN A 52 -1.30 -4.90 34.42
N SER A 53 -2.15 -3.87 34.35
CA SER A 53 -1.91 -2.52 34.89
C SER A 53 -0.74 -1.76 34.26
N MET A 54 -0.30 -2.16 33.07
CA MET A 54 0.71 -1.46 32.28
C MET A 54 0.06 -0.92 31.01
N ASP A 55 0.33 0.34 30.67
CA ASP A 55 -0.10 0.94 29.41
C ASP A 55 0.86 0.51 28.29
N PRO A 56 0.42 -0.30 27.31
CA PRO A 56 1.31 -0.76 26.25
C PRO A 56 1.84 0.38 25.37
N ASN A 57 1.12 1.50 25.25
CA ASN A 57 1.58 2.66 24.48
C ASN A 57 2.41 3.64 25.32
N ARG A 58 3.03 3.15 26.41
CA ARG A 58 4.08 3.82 27.19
C ARG A 58 5.30 2.90 27.38
N ASP A 59 5.31 1.76 26.71
CA ASP A 59 6.17 0.62 26.99
C ASP A 59 7.25 0.41 25.92
N PHE A 60 7.38 1.29 24.93
CA PHE A 60 8.43 1.21 23.90
C PHE A 60 9.71 1.97 24.31
N PRO A 61 10.89 1.58 23.82
CA PRO A 61 12.16 2.21 24.17
C PRO A 61 12.40 3.53 23.42
N TYR A 62 11.56 4.52 23.67
CA TYR A 62 11.75 5.89 23.18
C TYR A 62 11.55 6.86 24.34
N LEU A 63 12.65 7.49 24.80
CA LEU A 63 12.67 8.29 26.04
C LEU A 63 12.10 7.54 27.27
N GLN A 64 12.31 6.23 27.33
CA GLN A 64 11.78 5.37 28.40
C GLN A 64 12.91 4.78 29.23
N ARG A 65 12.68 4.59 30.53
CA ARG A 65 13.71 3.97 31.39
C ARG A 65 13.90 2.49 31.04
N PRO A 66 15.12 1.93 31.16
CA PRO A 66 15.38 0.52 30.88
C PRO A 66 14.40 -0.46 31.55
N GLU A 67 14.06 -0.24 32.82
CA GLU A 67 13.13 -1.09 33.57
C GLU A 67 11.64 -0.85 33.24
N LYS A 68 11.34 0.18 32.43
CA LYS A 68 9.98 0.63 32.10
C LYS A 68 9.56 0.40 30.65
N CYS A 69 10.41 -0.22 29.83
CA CYS A 69 10.07 -0.60 28.46
C CYS A 69 10.09 -2.12 28.26
N MET A 70 9.33 -2.58 27.25
CA MET A 70 9.10 -3.98 26.91
C MET A 70 8.57 -4.81 28.08
N ARG A 71 7.76 -4.21 28.96
CA ARG A 71 7.15 -4.88 30.10
C ARG A 71 5.92 -5.71 29.73
N THR A 72 5.23 -5.35 28.66
CA THR A 72 4.01 -5.99 28.15
C THR A 72 4.33 -6.98 27.03
N GLN A 73 3.51 -8.03 26.90
CA GLN A 73 3.57 -8.91 25.73
C GLN A 73 3.15 -8.18 24.46
N THR A 74 2.23 -7.22 24.59
CA THR A 74 1.83 -6.30 23.51
C THR A 74 3.05 -5.62 22.86
N ALA A 75 3.89 -4.93 23.65
CA ALA A 75 5.07 -4.23 23.12
C ALA A 75 6.12 -5.20 22.58
N ARG A 76 6.36 -6.33 23.27
CA ARG A 76 7.31 -7.37 22.82
C ARG A 76 6.88 -7.98 21.47
N ALA A 77 5.61 -8.32 21.29
CA ALA A 77 5.12 -8.88 20.04
C ALA A 77 5.33 -7.92 18.86
N VAL A 78 5.03 -6.62 19.06
CA VAL A 78 5.31 -5.58 18.07
C VAL A 78 6.81 -5.48 17.79
N ASN A 79 7.65 -5.44 18.83
CA ASN A 79 9.10 -5.39 18.68
C ASN A 79 9.64 -6.54 17.84
N GLU A 80 9.23 -7.77 18.17
CA GLU A 80 9.62 -8.98 17.45
C GLU A 80 9.19 -8.96 15.98
N LEU A 81 8.01 -8.39 15.68
CA LEU A 81 7.54 -8.23 14.32
C LEU A 81 8.42 -7.24 13.53
N PHE A 82 8.70 -6.07 14.09
CA PHE A 82 9.53 -5.03 13.46
C PHE A 82 11.00 -5.45 13.33
N ARG A 83 11.50 -6.32 14.21
CA ARG A 83 12.84 -6.88 14.06
C ARG A 83 12.97 -7.80 12.85
N ARG A 84 11.89 -8.49 12.48
CA ARG A 84 11.84 -9.44 11.35
C ARG A 84 11.40 -8.81 10.03
N HIS A 85 10.78 -7.63 10.07
CA HIS A 85 10.14 -7.02 8.91
C HIS A 85 10.48 -5.54 8.74
N LEU A 86 10.65 -5.12 7.49
CA LEU A 86 10.95 -3.74 7.12
C LEU A 86 9.67 -3.01 6.71
N PHE A 87 8.90 -2.57 7.70
CA PHE A 87 7.64 -1.87 7.46
C PHE A 87 7.87 -0.48 6.86
N GLN A 88 7.29 -0.22 5.69
CA GLN A 88 7.34 1.11 5.09
C GLN A 88 6.29 2.05 5.71
N PHE A 89 5.11 1.51 5.97
CA PHE A 89 3.97 2.24 6.51
C PHE A 89 3.23 1.40 7.54
N MET A 90 2.59 2.06 8.51
CA MET A 90 1.69 1.40 9.47
C MET A 90 0.54 2.35 9.85
N ILE A 91 -0.64 1.78 10.08
CA ILE A 91 -1.73 2.44 10.81
C ILE A 91 -1.97 1.69 12.12
N THR A 92 -1.94 2.41 13.24
CA THR A 92 -2.40 1.91 14.54
C THR A 92 -3.75 2.53 14.89
N PHE A 93 -4.69 1.70 15.35
CA PHE A 93 -6.08 2.08 15.56
C PHE A 93 -6.42 2.26 17.03
N HIS A 94 -6.77 3.48 17.40
CA HIS A 94 -7.15 3.91 18.74
C HIS A 94 -8.59 4.44 18.79
N GLY A 95 -9.09 4.78 19.97
CA GLY A 95 -10.37 5.48 20.10
C GLY A 95 -10.37 6.35 21.35
N GLY A 96 -11.42 7.14 21.57
CA GLY A 96 -11.52 8.13 22.65
C GLY A 96 -11.45 9.57 22.17
N MET A 97 -11.20 9.79 20.87
CA MET A 97 -11.34 11.04 20.14
C MET A 97 -11.35 10.75 18.63
N ARG A 98 -11.39 11.81 17.80
CA ARG A 98 -11.19 11.69 16.34
C ARG A 98 -9.96 12.46 15.89
N ALA A 99 -8.96 11.74 15.38
CA ALA A 99 -7.74 12.31 14.82
C ALA A 99 -6.99 11.28 13.95
N LEU A 100 -6.23 11.78 12.98
CA LEU A 100 -5.22 11.03 12.26
C LEU A 100 -3.89 11.71 12.51
N THR A 101 -2.99 11.04 13.20
CA THR A 101 -1.78 11.66 13.74
C THR A 101 -0.53 10.91 13.35
N TYR A 102 0.59 11.63 13.33
CA TYR A 102 1.91 11.13 12.97
C TYR A 102 2.97 11.83 13.82
N GLU A 103 4.24 11.50 13.61
CA GLU A 103 5.34 12.04 14.42
C GLU A 103 5.46 13.57 14.39
N TRP A 104 5.93 14.21 15.46
CA TRP A 104 6.41 13.58 16.69
C TRP A 104 5.35 13.59 17.80
N GLY A 105 5.36 12.53 18.61
CA GLY A 105 4.61 12.40 19.86
C GLY A 105 5.46 12.56 21.12
N SER A 106 6.77 12.50 20.97
CA SER A 106 7.74 12.52 22.06
C SER A 106 8.11 13.93 22.55
N ARG A 107 8.62 14.02 23.79
CA ARG A 107 8.93 15.32 24.43
C ARG A 107 10.22 15.97 23.93
N ASN A 108 11.22 15.21 23.48
CA ASN A 108 12.48 15.74 22.94
C ASN A 108 12.26 16.53 21.64
N HIS A 109 11.24 16.19 20.85
CA HIS A 109 10.85 16.90 19.63
C HIS A 109 9.71 17.88 19.83
N MET A 110 9.57 18.43 21.04
CA MET A 110 8.55 19.43 21.36
C MET A 110 9.19 20.79 21.64
N LYS A 111 8.77 21.82 20.90
CA LYS A 111 9.16 23.22 21.13
C LYS A 111 7.92 24.09 21.25
N ASN A 112 7.83 24.90 22.31
CA ASN A 112 6.67 25.77 22.57
C ASN A 112 5.33 25.03 22.54
N ARG A 113 5.30 23.81 23.11
CA ARG A 113 4.12 22.91 23.15
C ARG A 113 3.62 22.47 21.77
N ARG A 114 4.49 22.44 20.77
CA ARG A 114 4.21 21.91 19.43
C ARG A 114 5.32 20.97 19.00
N SER A 115 4.98 20.03 18.13
CA SER A 115 5.94 19.19 17.43
C SER A 115 6.90 20.05 16.61
N THR A 116 8.18 19.70 16.62
CA THR A 116 9.09 20.06 15.54
C THR A 116 8.76 19.23 14.30
N GLU A 117 9.28 19.61 13.12
CA GLU A 117 9.06 18.86 11.89
C GLU A 117 10.03 17.68 11.83
N SER A 118 9.56 16.46 11.59
CA SER A 118 10.47 15.33 11.42
C SER A 118 11.27 15.40 10.10
N PRO A 119 12.39 14.66 9.96
CA PRO A 119 13.12 14.53 8.70
C PRO A 119 12.28 14.07 7.50
N ASP A 120 11.16 13.41 7.74
CA ASP A 120 10.22 12.89 6.74
C ASP A 120 8.89 13.67 6.71
N ASN A 121 8.82 14.88 7.29
CA ASN A 121 7.57 15.64 7.45
C ASN A 121 6.78 15.81 6.14
N ALA A 122 7.45 16.10 5.01
CA ALA A 122 6.79 16.15 3.70
C ALA A 122 6.09 14.83 3.32
N ALA A 123 6.75 13.69 3.56
CA ALA A 123 6.17 12.37 3.30
C ALA A 123 5.01 12.08 4.26
N PHE A 124 5.18 12.37 5.56
CA PHE A 124 4.13 12.21 6.56
C PHE A 124 2.86 12.99 6.22
N ARG A 125 3.04 14.24 5.77
CA ARG A 125 1.92 15.11 5.40
C ARG A 125 1.19 14.61 4.17
N GLU A 126 1.89 14.33 3.08
CA GLU A 126 1.24 13.91 1.83
C GLU A 126 0.51 12.57 1.99
N VAL A 127 1.17 11.58 2.62
CA VAL A 127 0.57 10.28 2.88
C VAL A 127 -0.60 10.42 3.87
N GLY A 128 -0.47 11.26 4.90
CA GLY A 128 -1.56 11.54 5.84
C GLY A 128 -2.76 12.20 5.18
N GLU A 129 -2.52 13.15 4.26
CA GLU A 129 -3.56 13.80 3.45
C GLU A 129 -4.25 12.78 2.53
N ALA A 130 -3.52 11.83 1.94
CA ALA A 130 -4.09 10.76 1.13
C ALA A 130 -4.96 9.80 1.96
N ILE A 131 -4.50 9.41 3.16
CA ILE A 131 -5.27 8.59 4.11
C ILE A 131 -6.55 9.33 4.54
N GLN A 132 -6.43 10.61 4.92
CA GLN A 132 -7.56 11.46 5.30
C GLN A 132 -8.57 11.60 4.16
N ALA A 133 -8.07 11.79 2.93
CA ALA A 133 -8.89 11.88 1.73
C ALA A 133 -9.62 10.57 1.41
N ALA A 134 -9.03 9.41 1.72
CA ALA A 134 -9.66 8.09 1.60
C ALA A 134 -10.73 7.86 2.67
N ALA A 135 -10.52 8.37 3.89
CA ALA A 135 -11.51 8.35 4.96
C ALA A 135 -12.75 9.20 4.62
N GLY A 136 -12.53 10.36 3.99
CA GLY A 136 -13.58 11.25 3.52
C GLY A 136 -13.97 12.35 4.50
N LYS A 137 -15.14 12.97 4.25
CA LYS A 137 -15.63 14.12 4.99
C LYS A 137 -16.99 13.83 5.64
N THR A 138 -17.28 14.55 6.72
CA THR A 138 -18.58 14.58 7.37
C THR A 138 -19.62 15.30 6.51
N LEU A 139 -20.89 15.23 6.91
CA LEU A 139 -21.99 16.01 6.31
C LEU A 139 -21.73 17.52 6.28
N THR A 140 -21.00 18.04 7.27
CA THR A 140 -20.61 19.45 7.37
C THR A 140 -19.34 19.81 6.60
N GLN A 141 -18.91 18.93 5.67
CA GLN A 141 -17.73 19.12 4.82
C GLN A 141 -16.40 19.24 5.57
N ARG A 142 -16.36 18.82 6.84
CA ARG A 142 -15.12 18.68 7.62
C ARG A 142 -14.51 17.32 7.38
N TRP A 143 -13.18 17.20 7.44
CA TRP A 143 -12.54 15.89 7.41
C TRP A 143 -13.01 15.04 8.59
N PHE A 144 -13.22 13.73 8.37
CA PHE A 144 -13.58 12.82 9.46
C PHE A 144 -12.52 12.78 10.56
N TYR A 145 -11.24 12.79 10.14
CA TYR A 145 -10.09 12.77 11.03
C TYR A 145 -9.27 14.04 10.80
N PRO A 146 -9.23 14.99 11.75
CA PRO A 146 -8.24 16.05 11.76
C PRO A 146 -6.82 15.47 11.66
N LEU A 147 -5.97 16.05 10.80
CA LEU A 147 -4.62 15.56 10.51
C LEU A 147 -3.56 16.47 11.14
N GLY A 148 -2.56 15.90 11.80
CA GLY A 148 -1.43 16.65 12.35
C GLY A 148 -0.50 15.82 13.24
N PRO A 149 0.63 16.39 13.69
CA PRO A 149 1.52 15.71 14.61
C PRO A 149 0.84 15.34 15.94
N ILE A 150 1.27 14.25 16.58
CA ILE A 150 0.72 13.76 17.85
C ILE A 150 0.78 14.85 18.94
N ASN A 151 1.91 15.54 19.07
CA ASN A 151 2.09 16.63 20.05
C ASN A 151 1.11 17.80 19.88
N ASP A 152 0.63 18.04 18.66
CA ASP A 152 -0.22 19.19 18.33
C ASP A 152 -1.71 18.88 18.52
N LEU A 153 -2.13 17.63 18.26
CA LEU A 153 -3.54 17.25 18.25
C LEU A 153 -3.97 16.40 19.44
N VAL A 154 -3.07 15.63 20.03
CA VAL A 154 -3.37 14.69 21.12
C VAL A 154 -2.75 15.22 22.42
N TYR A 155 -1.51 14.83 22.72
CA TYR A 155 -0.65 15.33 23.78
C TYR A 155 0.70 14.59 23.72
N PRO A 156 1.79 15.18 24.25
CA PRO A 156 3.10 14.53 24.27
C PRO A 156 3.17 13.31 25.17
N VAL A 157 3.79 12.23 24.66
CA VAL A 157 3.96 10.94 25.30
C VAL A 157 5.36 10.38 25.03
N ASP A 158 6.01 9.89 26.08
CA ASP A 158 7.24 9.11 25.95
C ASP A 158 6.89 7.61 26.01
N GLY A 159 7.73 6.78 25.41
CA GLY A 159 7.53 5.34 25.29
C GLY A 159 6.38 4.92 24.37
N GLY A 160 5.95 5.81 23.47
CA GLY A 160 4.97 5.50 22.43
C GLY A 160 5.54 4.56 21.36
N MET A 161 4.67 3.72 20.79
CA MET A 161 5.04 2.88 19.65
C MET A 161 5.37 3.71 18.42
N GLU A 162 4.65 4.82 18.25
CA GLU A 162 4.68 5.69 17.09
C GLU A 162 6.11 6.24 16.87
N ASP A 163 6.62 7.07 17.79
CA ASP A 163 7.97 7.63 17.69
C ASP A 163 9.05 6.53 17.60
N TRP A 164 8.93 5.46 18.39
CA TRP A 164 9.84 4.32 18.36
C TRP A 164 9.92 3.66 16.98
N SER A 165 8.77 3.37 16.38
CA SER A 165 8.70 2.66 15.09
C SER A 165 9.22 3.50 13.91
N TYR A 166 9.19 4.82 14.04
CA TYR A 166 9.80 5.73 13.08
C TYR A 166 11.31 5.88 13.28
N ALA A 167 11.78 5.96 14.53
CA ALA A 167 13.12 6.46 14.86
C ALA A 167 14.13 5.42 15.39
N ALA A 168 13.69 4.26 15.88
CA ALA A 168 14.55 3.29 16.55
C ALA A 168 15.75 2.81 15.73
N GLY A 169 15.62 2.77 14.40
CA GLY A 169 16.70 2.38 13.49
C GLY A 169 17.66 3.51 13.12
N TRP A 170 17.48 4.76 13.54
CA TRP A 170 18.38 5.83 13.11
C TRP A 170 18.68 6.92 14.13
N GLU A 171 17.91 7.04 15.20
CA GLU A 171 18.29 7.89 16.33
C GLU A 171 19.32 7.21 17.22
N GLN A 172 19.94 8.01 18.10
CA GLN A 172 21.01 7.54 18.95
C GLN A 172 20.48 6.60 20.05
N SER A 173 21.32 5.66 20.43
CA SER A 173 21.12 4.79 21.60
C SER A 173 22.32 4.99 22.53
N PRO A 174 22.15 5.06 23.86
CA PRO A 174 20.93 4.75 24.61
C PRO A 174 19.90 5.89 24.73
N GLU A 175 20.19 7.09 24.22
CA GLU A 175 19.30 8.26 24.29
C GLU A 175 19.07 8.80 22.87
N PRO A 176 17.83 8.92 22.38
CA PRO A 176 16.56 8.62 23.07
C PRO A 176 16.16 7.14 23.06
N ILE A 177 16.87 6.27 22.32
CA ILE A 177 16.50 4.85 22.17
C ILE A 177 17.14 3.98 23.26
N SER A 178 16.38 3.69 24.31
CA SER A 178 16.88 2.95 25.47
C SER A 178 17.01 1.44 25.24
N VAL A 179 17.97 0.82 25.93
CA VAL A 179 18.10 -0.65 25.98
C VAL A 179 17.28 -1.16 27.16
N CYS A 180 16.24 -1.96 26.89
CA CYS A 180 15.29 -2.41 27.90
C CYS A 180 15.86 -3.53 28.80
N ARG A 181 15.45 -3.49 30.06
CA ARG A 181 15.75 -4.47 31.13
C ARG A 181 14.49 -4.74 31.99
N PRO A 182 13.36 -5.14 31.41
CA PRO A 182 12.15 -5.43 32.18
C PRO A 182 12.35 -6.72 33.00
N THR A 183 11.67 -6.84 34.13
CA THR A 183 11.64 -8.06 34.95
C THR A 183 10.39 -8.91 34.74
N THR A 184 9.40 -8.38 34.01
CA THR A 184 8.14 -9.08 33.71
C THR A 184 8.38 -10.29 32.81
N TYR A 185 7.58 -11.34 33.00
CA TYR A 185 7.60 -12.56 32.19
C TYR A 185 8.98 -13.23 32.07
N GLY A 186 9.76 -13.25 33.15
CA GLY A 186 11.11 -13.83 33.17
C GLY A 186 12.19 -12.95 32.53
N GLY A 187 11.85 -11.70 32.19
CA GLY A 187 12.75 -10.74 31.55
C GLY A 187 12.59 -10.64 30.04
N TYR A 188 13.39 -9.77 29.42
CA TYR A 188 13.50 -9.63 27.98
C TYR A 188 14.95 -9.26 27.64
N ALA A 189 15.58 -10.00 26.73
CA ALA A 189 17.02 -9.88 26.52
C ALA A 189 17.39 -8.52 25.89
N GLU A 190 18.45 -7.90 26.40
CA GLU A 190 18.85 -6.53 26.03
C GLU A 190 19.12 -6.37 24.53
N ASP A 191 19.75 -7.37 23.91
CA ASP A 191 20.06 -7.42 22.49
C ASP A 191 18.80 -7.29 21.62
N ARG A 192 17.63 -7.68 22.15
CA ARG A 192 16.34 -7.51 21.46
C ARG A 192 15.87 -6.08 21.33
N THR A 193 16.52 -5.15 22.03
CA THR A 193 16.24 -3.72 21.99
C THR A 193 17.46 -2.91 21.56
N LYS A 194 18.44 -3.57 20.95
CA LYS A 194 19.57 -2.95 20.26
C LYS A 194 19.30 -2.99 18.76
N TYR A 195 18.82 -1.88 18.22
CA TYR A 195 18.41 -1.81 16.82
C TYR A 195 19.59 -1.47 15.91
N ARG A 196 19.65 -2.16 14.77
CA ARG A 196 20.66 -1.84 13.76
C ARG A 196 20.25 -0.57 13.02
N ARG A 197 21.24 0.14 12.49
CA ARG A 197 20.98 1.24 11.57
C ARG A 197 20.03 0.80 10.45
N ASP A 198 19.03 1.63 10.20
CA ASP A 198 17.97 1.47 9.22
C ASP A 198 17.10 0.21 9.41
N SER A 199 17.10 -0.47 10.57
CA SER A 199 16.26 -1.68 10.73
C SER A 199 14.79 -1.39 11.04
N ILE A 200 14.51 -0.26 11.67
CA ILE A 200 13.16 0.19 12.07
C ILE A 200 13.05 1.67 11.69
N SER A 201 12.31 1.96 10.62
CA SER A 201 12.20 3.32 10.06
C SER A 201 10.88 3.48 9.30
N THR A 202 9.77 3.39 10.01
CA THR A 202 8.43 3.28 9.42
C THR A 202 7.67 4.62 9.48
N LEU A 203 6.92 4.96 8.43
CA LEU A 203 5.94 6.06 8.52
C LEU A 203 4.68 5.55 9.20
N VAL A 204 4.44 5.99 10.43
CA VAL A 204 3.35 5.49 11.27
C VAL A 204 2.27 6.53 11.46
N TYR A 205 1.03 6.06 11.38
CA TYR A 205 -0.16 6.86 11.62
C TYR A 205 -0.98 6.27 12.75
N LEU A 206 -1.29 7.09 13.75
CA LEU A 206 -2.25 6.77 14.79
C LEU A 206 -3.61 7.35 14.39
N ALA A 207 -4.59 6.47 14.19
CA ALA A 207 -5.96 6.82 13.90
C ALA A 207 -6.84 6.66 15.16
N GLU A 208 -7.18 7.77 15.81
CA GLU A 208 -8.23 7.85 16.83
C GLU A 208 -9.59 7.85 16.10
N MET A 209 -10.33 6.74 16.17
CA MET A 209 -11.45 6.47 15.24
C MET A 209 -12.78 7.08 15.65
N ASP A 210 -13.01 7.25 16.95
CA ASP A 210 -14.28 7.73 17.49
C ASP A 210 -14.10 8.31 18.89
N ASP A 211 -14.95 9.26 19.25
CA ASP A 211 -14.96 9.88 20.58
C ASP A 211 -15.26 8.85 21.69
N PHE A 212 -15.96 7.76 21.35
CA PHE A 212 -16.18 6.63 22.24
C PHE A 212 -15.16 5.50 21.98
N LYS A 213 -14.58 4.94 23.05
CA LYS A 213 -13.68 3.77 22.98
C LYS A 213 -14.40 2.53 22.39
N THR A 214 -15.72 2.48 22.55
CA THR A 214 -16.63 1.51 21.94
C THR A 214 -17.72 2.28 21.21
N ALA A 215 -17.56 2.43 19.90
CA ALA A 215 -18.58 3.02 19.04
C ALA A 215 -19.84 2.13 19.01
N PRO A 216 -21.05 2.71 18.89
CA PRO A 216 -22.28 1.94 18.82
C PRO A 216 -22.38 1.14 17.52
N ASP A 217 -23.00 -0.04 17.57
CA ASP A 217 -23.04 -0.99 16.45
C ASP A 217 -23.63 -0.39 15.17
N ASN A 218 -24.64 0.47 15.31
CA ASN A 218 -25.28 1.14 14.17
C ASN A 218 -24.38 2.16 13.45
N SER A 219 -23.23 2.52 14.03
CA SER A 219 -22.24 3.42 13.43
C SER A 219 -21.12 2.68 12.66
N LEU A 220 -21.04 1.35 12.77
CA LEU A 220 -19.97 0.56 12.16
C LEU A 220 -20.06 0.56 10.62
N GLY A 221 -21.28 0.62 10.07
CA GLY A 221 -21.57 0.65 8.64
C GLY A 221 -21.85 -0.72 8.03
N HIS A 222 -21.79 -0.77 6.70
CA HIS A 222 -21.98 -1.98 5.89
C HIS A 222 -20.80 -2.23 4.94
N ARG A 223 -20.56 -3.50 4.59
CA ARG A 223 -19.46 -3.91 3.68
C ARG A 223 -19.51 -3.18 2.33
N LEU A 224 -20.70 -3.02 1.75
CA LEU A 224 -20.87 -2.38 0.43
C LEU A 224 -20.46 -0.90 0.39
N GLU A 225 -20.32 -0.25 1.54
CA GLU A 225 -19.89 1.15 1.61
C GLU A 225 -18.40 1.32 1.27
N ILE A 226 -17.62 0.23 1.16
CA ILE A 226 -16.20 0.29 0.76
C ILE A 226 -16.02 0.93 -0.62
N TRP A 227 -16.95 0.70 -1.54
CA TRP A 227 -16.92 1.10 -2.96
C TRP A 227 -17.30 2.55 -3.24
N SER A 228 -17.57 3.35 -2.21
CA SER A 228 -17.90 4.76 -2.38
C SER A 228 -17.33 5.57 -1.23
N LYS A 229 -17.31 6.89 -1.39
CA LYS A 229 -16.89 7.83 -0.34
C LYS A 229 -18.03 8.79 0.00
N GLY A 230 -19.02 8.27 0.71
CA GLY A 230 -20.16 9.01 1.23
C GLY A 230 -19.88 9.68 2.57
N THR A 231 -20.63 10.74 2.87
CA THR A 231 -20.56 11.50 4.13
C THR A 231 -21.24 10.82 5.32
N THR A 232 -21.98 9.73 5.05
CA THR A 232 -22.78 8.97 6.03
C THR A 232 -22.23 7.57 6.30
N GLN A 233 -21.03 7.27 5.79
CA GLN A 233 -20.48 5.92 5.86
C GLN A 233 -19.95 5.57 7.25
N GLY A 234 -20.13 4.31 7.61
CA GLY A 234 -19.72 3.79 8.91
C GLY A 234 -18.21 3.73 9.10
N HIS A 235 -17.81 3.48 10.35
CA HIS A 235 -16.41 3.49 10.73
C HIS A 235 -15.57 2.43 10.01
N VAL A 236 -16.10 1.21 9.87
CA VAL A 236 -15.34 0.06 9.32
C VAL A 236 -14.94 0.29 7.86
N PRO A 237 -15.87 0.50 6.89
CA PRO A 237 -15.52 0.71 5.48
C PRO A 237 -14.63 1.95 5.29
N ARG A 238 -14.87 3.01 6.08
CA ARG A 238 -14.04 4.23 6.09
C ARG A 238 -12.60 3.95 6.47
N ASN A 239 -12.37 3.18 7.53
CA ASN A 239 -11.02 2.87 8.00
C ASN A 239 -10.36 1.78 7.14
N MET A 240 -11.14 0.90 6.48
CA MET A 240 -10.60 -0.01 5.46
C MET A 240 -10.03 0.76 4.27
N ARG A 241 -10.69 1.82 3.79
CA ARG A 241 -10.13 2.68 2.72
C ARG A 241 -8.82 3.34 3.11
N MET A 242 -8.68 3.75 4.38
CA MET A 242 -7.41 4.25 4.92
C MET A 242 -6.31 3.19 4.78
N CYS A 243 -6.60 1.95 5.17
CA CYS A 243 -5.65 0.83 5.06
C CYS A 243 -5.29 0.54 3.60
N LEU A 244 -6.30 0.42 2.72
CA LEU A 244 -6.09 0.17 1.28
C LEU A 244 -5.24 1.26 0.64
N LYS A 245 -5.41 2.52 1.04
CA LYS A 245 -4.55 3.63 0.57
C LYS A 245 -3.09 3.47 1.00
N VAL A 246 -2.84 2.99 2.22
CA VAL A 246 -1.47 2.75 2.69
C VAL A 246 -0.85 1.51 2.01
N ILE A 247 -1.62 0.44 1.83
CA ILE A 247 -1.19 -0.74 1.07
C ILE A 247 -0.83 -0.33 -0.37
N GLU A 248 -1.62 0.56 -0.98
CA GLU A 248 -1.35 1.14 -2.29
C GLU A 248 0.03 1.84 -2.32
N LEU A 249 0.30 2.74 -1.39
CA LEU A 249 1.51 3.55 -1.34
C LEU A 249 2.79 2.75 -1.00
N ALA A 250 2.67 1.54 -0.47
CA ALA A 250 3.80 0.66 -0.13
C ALA A 250 4.66 0.25 -1.34
N ARG A 251 4.16 0.38 -2.57
CA ARG A 251 4.94 0.13 -3.78
C ARG A 251 4.57 1.12 -4.90
N PRO A 252 5.44 2.11 -5.19
CA PRO A 252 5.25 2.99 -6.32
C PRO A 252 5.61 2.27 -7.63
N GLU A 253 4.75 2.39 -8.63
CA GLU A 253 4.89 1.70 -9.92
C GLU A 253 4.23 2.45 -11.08
N VAL A 254 4.63 2.10 -12.30
CA VAL A 254 3.93 2.48 -13.54
C VAL A 254 3.16 1.29 -14.07
N VAL A 255 1.88 1.50 -14.36
CA VAL A 255 1.09 0.57 -15.17
C VAL A 255 1.10 1.05 -16.62
N VAL A 256 1.60 0.19 -17.50
CA VAL A 256 1.52 0.39 -18.94
C VAL A 256 0.17 -0.16 -19.40
N VAL A 257 -0.67 0.72 -19.95
CA VAL A 257 -1.92 0.30 -20.59
C VAL A 257 -1.54 -0.51 -21.84
N PRO A 258 -2.08 -1.73 -22.03
CA PRO A 258 -1.65 -2.64 -23.09
C PRO A 258 -1.49 -1.93 -24.44
N PRO A 259 -0.25 -1.75 -24.92
CA PRO A 259 0.00 -0.91 -26.07
C PRO A 259 -0.14 -1.75 -27.35
N SER A 260 -0.78 -1.22 -28.39
CA SER A 260 -0.84 -1.84 -29.72
C SER A 260 0.43 -1.50 -30.51
N LEU A 261 1.58 -2.01 -30.06
CA LEU A 261 2.87 -1.80 -30.73
C LEU A 261 3.14 -2.90 -31.77
N PRO A 262 3.55 -2.54 -33.00
CA PRO A 262 3.98 -3.54 -33.98
C PRO A 262 5.32 -4.18 -33.55
N THR A 263 5.54 -5.42 -33.98
CA THR A 263 6.83 -6.11 -33.77
C THR A 263 7.96 -5.56 -34.65
N SER A 264 7.62 -4.79 -35.69
CA SER A 264 8.59 -4.10 -36.54
C SER A 264 8.08 -2.73 -36.95
N ILE A 265 8.94 -1.72 -36.84
CA ILE A 265 8.63 -0.32 -37.18
C ILE A 265 9.79 0.29 -37.98
N GLY A 266 9.46 1.21 -38.89
CA GLY A 266 10.46 1.95 -39.65
C GLY A 266 11.13 3.02 -38.79
N ILE A 267 12.35 3.42 -39.18
CA ILE A 267 13.02 4.60 -38.60
C ILE A 267 12.07 5.81 -38.61
N GLY A 268 12.05 6.59 -37.53
CA GLY A 268 11.25 7.80 -37.41
C GLY A 268 9.75 7.55 -37.19
N SER A 269 9.31 6.28 -37.11
CA SER A 269 7.91 5.97 -36.76
C SER A 269 7.57 6.56 -35.40
N ALA A 270 6.35 7.09 -35.29
CA ALA A 270 5.82 7.54 -34.02
C ALA A 270 5.50 6.34 -33.12
N VAL A 271 5.92 6.42 -31.87
CA VAL A 271 5.54 5.50 -30.80
C VAL A 271 4.64 6.28 -29.84
N SER A 272 3.55 5.66 -29.44
CA SER A 272 2.59 6.22 -28.50
C SER A 272 2.17 5.14 -27.52
N ILE A 273 2.35 5.39 -26.22
CA ILE A 273 1.90 4.49 -25.16
C ILE A 273 1.14 5.29 -24.11
N GLN A 274 0.14 4.65 -23.50
CA GLN A 274 -0.56 5.23 -22.36
C GLN A 274 -0.08 4.55 -21.07
N VAL A 275 0.20 5.37 -20.07
CA VAL A 275 0.70 4.89 -18.77
C VAL A 275 -0.02 5.61 -17.64
N TYR A 276 -0.02 5.03 -16.44
CA TYR A 276 -0.41 5.73 -15.22
C TYR A 276 0.40 5.28 -14.01
N GLY A 277 0.56 6.19 -13.05
CA GLY A 277 1.23 5.91 -11.79
C GLY A 277 0.29 5.31 -10.76
N PHE A 278 0.78 4.35 -9.98
CA PHE A 278 0.06 3.69 -8.90
C PHE A 278 0.97 3.57 -7.66
N GLY A 279 0.43 3.75 -6.45
CA GLY A 279 1.23 3.71 -5.22
C GLY A 279 2.18 4.90 -5.02
N CYS A 280 1.82 6.06 -5.56
CA CYS A 280 2.57 7.31 -5.47
C CYS A 280 1.60 8.51 -5.48
N HIS A 281 2.12 9.71 -5.19
CA HIS A 281 1.40 10.97 -5.38
C HIS A 281 1.80 11.62 -6.71
N THR A 282 3.09 11.62 -7.02
CA THR A 282 3.63 12.17 -8.27
C THR A 282 4.58 11.18 -8.93
N MET A 283 4.67 11.27 -10.26
CA MET A 283 5.64 10.53 -11.05
C MET A 283 6.27 11.39 -12.12
N ASN A 284 7.57 11.17 -12.35
CA ASN A 284 8.31 11.64 -13.51
C ASN A 284 8.69 10.43 -14.34
N VAL A 285 8.28 10.39 -15.59
CA VAL A 285 8.47 9.23 -16.46
C VAL A 285 9.22 9.62 -17.73
N ARG A 286 10.07 8.72 -18.20
CA ARG A 286 10.76 8.79 -19.50
C ARG A 286 10.52 7.48 -20.25
N LEU A 287 10.00 7.58 -21.47
CA LEU A 287 9.99 6.48 -22.42
C LEU A 287 11.36 6.44 -23.10
N ILE A 288 12.10 5.35 -22.95
CA ILE A 288 13.43 5.16 -23.50
C ILE A 288 13.46 3.94 -24.44
N ALA A 289 14.28 4.04 -25.50
CA ALA A 289 14.56 2.93 -26.42
C ALA A 289 15.96 2.36 -26.11
N VAL A 290 16.01 1.13 -25.64
CA VAL A 290 17.23 0.45 -25.17
C VAL A 290 17.61 -0.63 -26.18
N SER A 291 18.88 -0.74 -26.55
CA SER A 291 19.33 -1.86 -27.40
C SER A 291 19.07 -3.20 -26.71
N SER A 292 18.57 -4.21 -27.43
CA SER A 292 18.38 -5.55 -26.85
C SER A 292 19.68 -6.22 -26.42
N SER A 293 20.84 -5.75 -26.90
CA SER A 293 22.15 -6.17 -26.38
C SER A 293 22.38 -5.82 -24.91
N LEU A 294 21.85 -4.67 -24.47
CA LEU A 294 21.87 -4.25 -23.06
C LEU A 294 20.74 -4.88 -22.26
N LEU A 295 19.69 -5.38 -22.91
CA LEU A 295 18.55 -5.99 -22.25
C LEU A 295 17.97 -7.15 -23.08
N PRO A 296 18.60 -8.34 -23.04
CA PRO A 296 18.18 -9.49 -23.83
C PRO A 296 16.72 -9.87 -23.52
N GLY A 297 15.91 -10.04 -24.57
CA GLY A 297 14.50 -10.43 -24.45
C GLY A 297 13.60 -9.39 -23.79
N CYS A 298 14.08 -8.15 -23.58
CA CYS A 298 13.35 -7.08 -22.90
C CYS A 298 12.83 -7.47 -21.51
N SER A 299 13.58 -8.29 -20.78
CA SER A 299 13.19 -8.76 -19.45
C SER A 299 13.86 -7.95 -18.34
N ILE A 300 13.06 -7.44 -17.40
CA ILE A 300 13.54 -6.78 -16.18
C ILE A 300 12.85 -7.40 -14.98
N SER A 301 13.64 -7.82 -14.00
CA SER A 301 13.16 -8.23 -12.68
C SER A 301 13.28 -7.08 -11.67
N GLU A 302 12.39 -7.05 -10.69
CA GLU A 302 12.45 -6.14 -9.54
C GLU A 302 12.66 -4.67 -9.93
N ASP A 303 12.00 -4.25 -11.02
CA ASP A 303 12.03 -2.87 -11.52
C ASP A 303 13.45 -2.33 -11.78
N GLY A 304 14.41 -3.23 -12.07
CA GLY A 304 15.81 -2.92 -12.35
C GLY A 304 16.73 -2.90 -11.12
N ALA A 305 16.22 -3.24 -9.94
CA ALA A 305 16.99 -3.23 -8.68
C ALA A 305 18.16 -4.22 -8.65
N THR A 306 18.03 -5.35 -9.36
CA THR A 306 19.04 -6.42 -9.42
C THR A 306 20.07 -6.23 -10.53
N LEU A 307 19.86 -5.26 -11.44
CA LEU A 307 20.80 -5.01 -12.54
C LEU A 307 22.16 -4.53 -12.02
N PRO A 308 23.28 -5.00 -12.60
CA PRO A 308 24.60 -4.42 -12.40
C PRO A 308 24.57 -2.90 -12.60
N ASN A 309 25.31 -2.16 -11.77
CA ASN A 309 25.30 -0.69 -11.81
C ASN A 309 25.67 -0.15 -13.20
N GLU A 310 26.71 -0.69 -13.83
CA GLU A 310 27.16 -0.25 -15.15
C GLU A 310 26.07 -0.44 -16.22
N GLN A 311 25.45 -1.62 -16.27
CA GLN A 311 24.35 -1.92 -17.18
C GLN A 311 23.15 -0.99 -16.93
N PHE A 312 22.80 -0.76 -15.66
CA PHE A 312 21.70 0.13 -15.29
C PHE A 312 21.94 1.57 -15.76
N GLU A 313 23.15 2.11 -15.56
CA GLU A 313 23.50 3.45 -16.02
C GLU A 313 23.51 3.56 -17.56
N GLN A 314 24.02 2.54 -18.27
CA GLN A 314 23.97 2.48 -19.74
C GLN A 314 22.52 2.46 -20.25
N ILE A 315 21.62 1.73 -19.57
CA ILE A 315 20.19 1.75 -19.88
C ILE A 315 19.62 3.16 -19.69
N LEU A 316 19.92 3.85 -18.59
CA LEU A 316 19.39 5.20 -18.33
C LEU A 316 19.90 6.26 -19.30
N GLN A 317 21.09 6.07 -19.88
CA GLN A 317 21.70 6.92 -20.90
C GLN A 317 21.13 6.68 -22.32
N SER A 318 20.27 5.68 -22.48
CA SER A 318 19.63 5.38 -23.78
C SER A 318 18.71 6.53 -24.24
N SER A 319 18.47 6.58 -25.56
CA SER A 319 17.68 7.62 -26.21
C SER A 319 16.29 7.75 -25.59
N THR A 320 15.98 8.95 -25.10
CA THR A 320 14.63 9.29 -24.59
C THR A 320 13.72 9.67 -25.76
N ILE A 321 12.61 8.95 -25.90
CA ILE A 321 11.57 9.18 -26.92
C ILE A 321 10.61 10.27 -26.45
N ALA A 322 10.18 10.18 -25.19
CA ALA A 322 9.22 11.11 -24.60
C ALA A 322 9.42 11.17 -23.07
N SER A 323 8.98 12.27 -22.46
CA SER A 323 8.98 12.44 -21.01
C SER A 323 7.71 13.12 -20.55
N SER A 324 7.26 12.81 -19.34
CA SER A 324 6.12 13.49 -18.72
C SER A 324 6.27 13.54 -17.20
N SER A 325 5.60 14.51 -16.59
CA SER A 325 5.45 14.63 -15.14
C SER A 325 3.97 14.79 -14.83
N SER A 326 3.46 14.00 -13.90
CA SER A 326 2.02 13.99 -13.58
C SER A 326 1.74 13.48 -12.17
N ALA A 327 0.54 13.78 -11.68
CA ALA A 327 0.01 13.12 -10.50
C ALA A 327 -0.29 11.65 -10.81
N CYS A 328 -0.08 10.78 -9.83
CA CYS A 328 -0.42 9.37 -9.96
C CYS A 328 -1.94 9.18 -9.91
N ARG A 329 -2.44 8.18 -10.66
CA ARG A 329 -3.86 7.83 -10.72
C ARG A 329 -4.34 7.25 -9.40
N GLY A 330 -3.55 6.33 -8.85
CA GLY A 330 -3.86 5.56 -7.64
C GLY A 330 -5.12 4.68 -7.73
N LEU A 331 -5.62 4.23 -6.58
CA LEU A 331 -6.83 3.39 -6.49
C LEU A 331 -8.08 4.09 -7.03
N SER A 332 -8.88 3.35 -7.80
CA SER A 332 -10.19 3.75 -8.35
C SER A 332 -11.38 3.00 -7.73
N LEU A 333 -11.15 2.21 -6.68
CA LEU A 333 -12.19 1.44 -5.97
C LEU A 333 -13.40 2.27 -5.46
N TRP A 334 -13.19 3.54 -5.10
CA TRP A 334 -14.24 4.40 -4.51
C TRP A 334 -14.27 5.82 -5.09
N ALA A 335 -13.57 6.03 -6.20
CA ALA A 335 -13.50 7.31 -6.90
C ALA A 335 -13.20 7.06 -8.37
N ALA A 336 -13.60 7.99 -9.23
CA ALA A 336 -13.21 7.93 -10.63
C ALA A 336 -11.68 7.87 -10.77
N PRO A 337 -11.15 7.06 -11.71
CA PRO A 337 -9.72 6.97 -11.92
C PRO A 337 -9.16 8.34 -12.32
N GLY A 338 -8.00 8.69 -11.78
CA GLY A 338 -7.19 9.81 -12.26
C GLY A 338 -6.71 9.63 -13.71
N ALA A 339 -6.05 10.66 -14.23
CA ALA A 339 -5.60 10.70 -15.61
C ALA A 339 -4.54 9.62 -15.93
N SER A 340 -4.52 9.18 -17.19
CA SER A 340 -3.51 8.27 -17.74
C SER A 340 -2.77 8.99 -18.87
N PRO A 341 -1.60 9.63 -18.60
CA PRO A 341 -0.86 10.36 -19.61
C PRO A 341 -0.42 9.49 -20.79
N THR A 342 -0.38 10.10 -21.97
CA THR A 342 0.18 9.49 -23.18
C THR A 342 1.61 9.96 -23.37
N LEU A 343 2.54 9.02 -23.52
CA LEU A 343 3.92 9.26 -23.91
C LEU A 343 4.04 9.03 -25.40
N GLN A 344 4.26 10.10 -26.16
CA GLN A 344 4.35 10.06 -27.61
C GLN A 344 5.63 10.72 -28.10
N GLY A 345 6.33 10.06 -29.03
CA GLY A 345 7.53 10.59 -29.66
C GLY A 345 7.94 9.74 -30.87
N GLN A 346 9.05 10.09 -31.51
CA GLN A 346 9.60 9.34 -32.64
C GLN A 346 10.78 8.48 -32.21
N LEU A 347 10.92 7.31 -32.83
CA LEU A 347 12.12 6.50 -32.67
C LEU A 347 13.32 7.18 -33.35
N GLY A 348 14.48 7.06 -32.71
CA GLY A 348 15.75 7.56 -33.25
C GLY A 348 16.16 6.88 -34.56
N PRO A 349 17.23 7.38 -35.21
CA PRO A 349 17.68 6.91 -36.53
C PRO A 349 18.36 5.53 -36.53
N SER A 350 18.54 4.90 -35.36
CA SER A 350 19.22 3.61 -35.22
C SER A 350 18.37 2.45 -35.69
N THR A 351 18.95 1.52 -36.46
CA THR A 351 18.35 0.24 -36.81
C THR A 351 18.68 -0.85 -35.79
N GLY A 352 17.96 -1.95 -35.85
CA GLY A 352 18.18 -3.13 -35.01
C GLY A 352 17.08 -3.34 -33.98
N GLU A 353 17.33 -4.29 -33.08
CA GLU A 353 16.35 -4.68 -32.08
C GLU A 353 16.44 -3.79 -30.82
N VAL A 354 15.29 -3.28 -30.39
CA VAL A 354 15.19 -2.43 -29.20
C VAL A 354 14.10 -2.92 -28.25
N CYS A 355 14.28 -2.56 -26.98
CA CYS A 355 13.32 -2.68 -25.91
C CYS A 355 12.82 -1.29 -25.52
N LEU A 356 11.50 -1.13 -25.43
CA LEU A 356 10.91 0.09 -24.89
C LEU A 356 10.70 -0.07 -23.39
N LEU A 357 11.27 0.87 -22.64
CA LEU A 357 11.11 0.93 -21.18
C LEU A 357 10.53 2.27 -20.76
N VAL A 358 9.78 2.26 -19.67
CA VAL A 358 9.46 3.45 -18.90
C VAL A 358 10.41 3.52 -17.71
N ALA A 359 11.30 4.50 -17.71
CA ALA A 359 12.09 4.86 -16.53
C ALA A 359 11.32 5.87 -15.70
N ALA A 360 11.00 5.54 -14.45
CA ALA A 360 10.14 6.35 -13.59
C ALA A 360 10.78 6.68 -12.24
N GLU A 361 10.55 7.91 -11.77
CA GLU A 361 10.86 8.36 -10.42
C GLU A 361 9.58 8.86 -9.75
N PHE A 362 9.46 8.65 -8.45
CA PHE A 362 8.22 8.88 -7.71
C PHE A 362 8.45 9.76 -6.51
N ASP A 363 7.51 10.67 -6.25
CA ASP A 363 7.43 11.45 -5.02
C ASP A 363 8.72 12.22 -4.66
N ALA A 364 9.45 12.70 -5.66
CA ALA A 364 10.74 13.40 -5.47
C ALA A 364 10.62 14.64 -4.56
N GLN A 365 9.42 15.21 -4.43
CA GLN A 365 9.14 16.32 -3.53
C GLN A 365 9.36 15.97 -2.04
N TRP A 366 9.34 14.69 -1.65
CA TRP A 366 9.60 14.26 -0.27
C TRP A 366 11.02 14.57 0.21
N ALA A 367 11.95 14.87 -0.70
CA ALA A 367 13.30 15.34 -0.33
C ALA A 367 13.31 16.76 0.25
N LYS A 368 12.27 17.55 0.03
CA LYS A 368 12.23 18.98 0.40
C LYS A 368 11.57 19.15 1.77
N GLN A 369 12.39 19.32 2.80
CA GLN A 369 11.94 19.65 4.16
C GLN A 369 12.10 21.14 4.44
N GLN A 370 11.22 21.73 5.26
CA GLN A 370 11.35 23.16 5.63
C GLN A 370 12.31 23.33 6.81
N ARG A 371 12.00 22.70 7.94
CA ARG A 371 12.80 22.82 9.18
C ARG A 371 12.87 21.47 9.91
N PRO A 372 13.49 20.44 9.30
CA PRO A 372 13.56 19.12 9.91
C PRO A 372 14.38 19.15 11.20
N ASP A 373 13.86 18.46 12.20
CA ASP A 373 14.46 18.22 13.50
C ASP A 373 14.44 16.71 13.80
N PRO A 374 15.61 16.06 13.85
CA PRO A 374 16.93 16.63 13.60
C PRO A 374 17.16 17.04 12.14
N GLN A 375 18.14 17.91 11.88
CA GLN A 375 18.43 18.41 10.53
C GLN A 375 19.21 17.39 9.68
N ILE A 376 18.51 16.33 9.26
CA ILE A 376 19.05 15.24 8.43
C ILE A 376 18.13 14.98 7.24
N LYS A 377 18.61 14.19 6.27
CA LYS A 377 17.79 13.71 5.15
C LYS A 377 16.70 12.75 5.63
N PRO A 378 15.59 12.58 4.89
CA PRO A 378 14.56 11.59 5.17
C PRO A 378 15.14 10.20 5.47
N ARG A 379 14.58 9.54 6.48
CA ARG A 379 15.08 8.29 7.09
C ARG A 379 14.13 7.12 6.90
N SER A 380 12.84 7.36 6.71
CA SER A 380 11.87 6.27 6.58
C SER A 380 12.17 5.37 5.38
N HIS A 381 11.86 4.08 5.49
CA HIS A 381 11.94 3.14 4.37
C HIS A 381 11.14 3.66 3.18
N ALA A 382 9.92 4.14 3.43
CA ALA A 382 9.03 4.70 2.43
C ALA A 382 9.67 5.85 1.62
N ALA A 383 10.36 6.78 2.29
CA ALA A 383 11.04 7.88 1.61
C ALA A 383 12.33 7.40 0.93
N ARG A 384 13.13 6.56 1.58
CA ARG A 384 14.42 6.13 1.02
C ARG A 384 14.28 5.30 -0.25
N ILE A 385 13.23 4.47 -0.38
CA ILE A 385 12.93 3.75 -1.63
C ILE A 385 12.57 4.67 -2.83
N ARG A 386 12.20 5.93 -2.54
CA ARG A 386 11.86 6.96 -3.52
C ARG A 386 13.01 7.93 -3.77
N LEU A 387 13.85 8.16 -2.76
CA LEU A 387 14.81 9.26 -2.77
C LEU A 387 16.27 8.81 -2.89
N ASP A 388 16.66 7.61 -2.46
CA ASP A 388 18.05 7.18 -2.57
C ASP A 388 18.32 6.58 -3.95
N SER A 389 19.44 6.95 -4.58
CA SER A 389 19.81 6.41 -5.91
C SER A 389 19.80 4.87 -5.93
N ARG A 390 20.27 4.28 -4.83
CA ARG A 390 20.17 2.86 -4.51
C ARG A 390 19.92 2.71 -3.01
N TYR A 391 18.98 1.85 -2.63
CA TYR A 391 18.64 1.57 -1.25
C TYR A 391 18.55 0.06 -1.00
N ASP A 392 19.53 -0.44 -0.24
CA ASP A 392 19.66 -1.83 0.14
C ASP A 392 19.67 -1.94 1.67
N VAL A 393 18.68 -2.61 2.24
CA VAL A 393 18.56 -2.78 3.69
C VAL A 393 17.97 -4.17 4.00
N LYS A 394 18.36 -4.73 5.13
CA LYS A 394 17.84 -6.00 5.65
C LYS A 394 17.11 -5.76 6.97
N ALA A 395 16.19 -6.65 7.34
CA ALA A 395 15.63 -6.70 8.69
C ALA A 395 16.69 -7.14 9.70
N SER A 396 16.51 -6.81 10.99
CA SER A 396 17.48 -7.20 12.03
C SER A 396 17.61 -8.71 12.12
N ASP A 397 16.47 -9.40 12.08
CA ASP A 397 16.36 -10.85 12.07
C ASP A 397 15.59 -11.31 10.82
N GLY A 398 15.70 -12.59 10.48
CA GLY A 398 15.00 -13.17 9.34
C GLY A 398 15.54 -12.73 7.97
N PRO A 399 14.90 -13.18 6.87
CA PRO A 399 15.42 -13.01 5.52
C PRO A 399 14.96 -11.72 4.81
N MET A 400 14.05 -10.94 5.42
CA MET A 400 13.45 -9.80 4.73
C MET A 400 14.48 -8.73 4.36
N MET A 401 14.39 -8.25 3.12
CA MET A 401 15.23 -7.18 2.60
C MET A 401 14.46 -6.29 1.63
N ILE A 402 14.86 -5.02 1.58
CA ILE A 402 14.46 -4.07 0.55
C ILE A 402 15.71 -3.80 -0.28
N GLN A 403 15.64 -4.07 -1.58
CA GLN A 403 16.66 -3.71 -2.57
C GLN A 403 15.95 -2.95 -3.69
N THR A 404 16.33 -1.69 -3.90
CA THR A 404 15.66 -0.85 -4.90
C THR A 404 16.53 0.31 -5.35
N ARG A 405 16.03 1.05 -6.34
CA ARG A 405 16.63 2.25 -6.91
C ARG A 405 15.61 3.37 -6.96
N ARG A 406 16.09 4.62 -6.93
CA ARG A 406 15.28 5.82 -7.14
C ARG A 406 14.49 5.71 -8.44
N THR A 407 15.22 5.56 -9.54
CA THR A 407 14.65 5.32 -10.86
C THR A 407 14.31 3.83 -11.00
N LYS A 408 13.06 3.55 -11.37
CA LYS A 408 12.52 2.20 -11.58
C LYS A 408 12.26 1.99 -13.06
N LEU A 409 12.49 0.78 -13.56
CA LEU A 409 12.38 0.44 -14.98
C LEU A 409 11.20 -0.50 -15.22
N PHE A 410 10.27 -0.10 -16.09
CA PHE A 410 9.08 -0.89 -16.45
C PHE A 410 9.10 -1.22 -17.94
N VAL A 411 8.95 -2.49 -18.26
CA VAL A 411 8.93 -2.97 -19.65
C VAL A 411 7.58 -2.64 -20.29
N VAL A 412 7.60 -2.07 -21.48
CA VAL A 412 6.37 -1.70 -22.24
C VAL A 412 5.80 -2.89 -23.00
N GLY A 413 6.66 -3.78 -23.49
CA GLY A 413 6.28 -4.95 -24.28
C GLY A 413 7.51 -5.75 -24.72
N GLY A 414 7.32 -6.65 -25.67
CA GLY A 414 8.40 -7.45 -26.25
C GLY A 414 9.38 -6.65 -27.11
N PRO A 415 10.45 -7.32 -27.61
CA PRO A 415 11.41 -6.70 -28.52
C PRO A 415 10.77 -6.17 -29.79
N ILE A 416 11.28 -5.06 -30.29
CA ILE A 416 10.82 -4.40 -31.50
C ILE A 416 11.98 -4.25 -32.48
N GLN A 417 11.76 -4.62 -33.74
CA GLN A 417 12.74 -4.49 -34.81
C GLN A 417 12.61 -3.16 -35.54
N ILE A 418 13.60 -2.28 -35.42
CA ILE A 418 13.68 -1.03 -36.17
C ILE A 418 14.35 -1.29 -37.52
N LYS A 419 13.57 -1.15 -38.60
CA LYS A 419 14.04 -1.31 -39.97
C LYS A 419 14.37 0.04 -40.59
N ALA A 420 15.40 0.07 -41.43
CA ALA A 420 15.64 1.20 -42.30
C ALA A 420 14.38 1.49 -43.12
N ALA A 421 14.00 2.76 -43.24
CA ALA A 421 12.98 3.13 -44.21
C ALA A 421 13.44 2.60 -45.57
N HIS A 422 12.62 1.79 -46.25
CA HIS A 422 12.89 1.46 -47.64
C HIS A 422 12.94 2.79 -48.38
N ALA A 423 14.10 3.12 -48.95
CA ALA A 423 14.18 4.12 -49.98
C ALA A 423 13.19 3.68 -51.06
N VAL A 424 12.09 4.42 -51.21
CA VAL A 424 11.24 4.29 -52.37
C VAL A 424 12.11 4.77 -53.53
N THR A 425 12.83 3.85 -54.17
CA THR A 425 13.32 4.08 -55.53
C THR A 425 12.08 4.35 -56.37
N PRO A 426 11.99 5.49 -57.08
CA PRO A 426 10.98 5.67 -58.09
C PRO A 426 11.16 4.53 -59.09
N GLN A 427 10.21 3.61 -59.17
CA GLN A 427 10.13 2.74 -60.33
C GLN A 427 9.60 3.61 -61.47
N ASP A 428 10.52 4.03 -62.34
CA ASP A 428 10.18 4.39 -63.71
C ASP A 428 9.45 3.19 -64.34
N GLY A 429 8.18 3.37 -64.70
CA GLY A 429 7.38 2.27 -65.23
C GLY A 429 5.92 2.62 -65.54
N ALA A 430 5.74 3.41 -66.61
CA ALA A 430 4.58 3.44 -67.51
C ALA A 430 3.19 3.86 -66.95
N MET A 431 2.76 5.05 -67.39
CA MET A 431 1.34 5.40 -67.56
C MET A 431 0.65 4.38 -68.46
N GLU A 432 -0.32 3.65 -67.93
CA GLU A 432 -1.41 3.09 -68.73
C GLU A 432 -2.71 3.79 -68.33
N ALA A 433 -3.31 4.46 -69.33
CA ALA A 433 -4.56 5.17 -69.22
C ALA A 433 -5.73 4.18 -69.16
N ALA A 434 -6.48 4.17 -68.05
CA ALA A 434 -7.77 3.49 -67.98
C ALA A 434 -8.90 4.50 -68.21
N THR A 435 -9.60 4.30 -69.32
CA THR A 435 -10.75 5.03 -69.83
C THR A 435 -11.94 5.06 -68.87
N VAL A 436 -12.52 6.26 -68.74
CA VAL A 436 -13.79 6.54 -68.06
C VAL A 436 -14.96 6.02 -68.91
N ALA A 437 -15.80 5.14 -68.34
CA ALA A 437 -17.10 4.79 -68.89
C ALA A 437 -18.20 5.38 -68.01
N VAL A 438 -18.96 6.31 -68.59
CA VAL A 438 -20.16 6.97 -68.04
C VAL A 438 -21.39 6.22 -68.56
N VAL A 439 -22.26 5.70 -67.67
CA VAL A 439 -23.67 5.36 -67.96
C VAL A 439 -24.50 5.52 -66.67
N PRO A 440 -25.76 5.99 -66.72
CA PRO A 440 -26.32 6.93 -65.72
C PRO A 440 -27.28 6.34 -64.68
N SER A 441 -27.55 7.14 -63.64
CA SER A 441 -28.60 6.94 -62.64
C SER A 441 -30.02 6.97 -63.21
N PRO A 442 -30.97 6.29 -62.54
CA PRO A 442 -32.31 6.78 -62.34
C PRO A 442 -32.56 7.15 -60.88
N ALA A 443 -33.43 8.15 -60.71
CA ALA A 443 -33.80 8.79 -59.46
C ALA A 443 -35.04 8.15 -58.80
N ASN A 444 -35.10 8.36 -57.49
CA ASN A 444 -36.26 8.56 -56.62
C ASN A 444 -37.27 7.43 -56.38
N GLU A 445 -37.21 6.87 -55.17
CA GLU A 445 -38.40 6.49 -54.39
C GLU A 445 -38.31 7.11 -52.97
N PRO A 446 -39.44 7.54 -52.36
CA PRO A 446 -39.46 8.38 -51.17
C PRO A 446 -39.30 7.60 -49.83
N PRO A 447 -38.94 8.28 -48.74
CA PRO A 447 -38.58 7.64 -47.47
C PRO A 447 -39.78 7.08 -46.70
N GLN A 448 -39.63 5.85 -46.18
CA GLN A 448 -40.55 5.26 -45.21
C GLN A 448 -40.51 6.01 -43.86
N PRO A 449 -41.66 6.16 -43.17
CA PRO A 449 -41.73 6.83 -41.88
C PRO A 449 -41.09 6.00 -40.75
N PRO A 450 -40.58 6.66 -39.69
CA PRO A 450 -39.92 6.00 -38.57
C PRO A 450 -40.89 5.13 -37.76
N GLN A 451 -40.47 3.90 -37.44
CA GLN A 451 -41.23 3.03 -36.55
C GLN A 451 -41.21 3.56 -35.10
N PRO A 452 -42.34 3.49 -34.37
CA PRO A 452 -42.43 3.94 -32.98
C PRO A 452 -41.71 2.96 -32.04
N PRO A 453 -41.27 3.43 -30.85
CA PRO A 453 -40.64 2.58 -29.86
C PRO A 453 -41.67 1.60 -29.26
N PRO A 454 -41.31 0.35 -28.96
CA PRO A 454 -42.21 -0.53 -28.24
C PRO A 454 -42.32 -0.09 -26.78
N SER A 455 -43.52 0.38 -26.42
CA SER A 455 -43.94 0.62 -25.05
C SER A 455 -44.10 -0.68 -24.26
N ALA A 456 -43.84 -0.54 -22.97
CA ALA A 456 -43.90 -1.53 -21.91
C ALA A 456 -45.12 -2.47 -21.95
N VAL A 457 -44.86 -3.77 -21.79
CA VAL A 457 -45.81 -4.73 -21.25
C VAL A 457 -45.17 -5.39 -20.03
N GLN A 458 -45.84 -5.22 -18.90
CA GLN A 458 -45.55 -5.90 -17.64
C GLN A 458 -45.71 -7.42 -17.81
N ALA A 459 -44.70 -8.17 -17.38
CA ALA A 459 -44.84 -9.56 -17.01
C ALA A 459 -44.08 -9.80 -15.70
N ALA A 460 -44.75 -10.50 -14.78
CA ALA A 460 -44.37 -10.78 -13.41
C ALA A 460 -43.04 -11.57 -13.30
N PRO A 461 -42.38 -11.53 -12.12
CA PRO A 461 -41.07 -12.15 -11.94
C PRO A 461 -41.20 -13.64 -11.59
N ASP A 462 -40.32 -14.46 -12.16
CA ASP A 462 -40.01 -15.79 -11.64
C ASP A 462 -38.55 -15.79 -11.15
N PRO A 463 -38.24 -16.40 -9.99
CA PRO A 463 -37.07 -16.06 -9.19
C PRO A 463 -35.87 -16.94 -9.54
N SER A 464 -34.73 -16.33 -9.86
CA SER A 464 -33.43 -16.95 -9.60
C SER A 464 -32.64 -16.02 -8.68
N THR A 465 -32.46 -16.51 -7.47
CA THR A 465 -31.93 -15.83 -6.30
C THR A 465 -30.42 -15.70 -6.38
N ALA A 466 -29.93 -14.51 -6.75
CA ALA A 466 -28.64 -14.02 -6.27
C ALA A 466 -28.93 -12.98 -5.18
N THR A 467 -29.23 -13.45 -3.97
CA THR A 467 -29.28 -12.60 -2.78
C THR A 467 -27.87 -12.12 -2.46
N SER A 468 -27.49 -10.93 -2.93
CA SER A 468 -26.43 -10.17 -2.27
C SER A 468 -26.98 -9.72 -0.91
N ALA A 469 -26.70 -10.51 0.13
CA ALA A 469 -27.08 -10.16 1.49
C ALA A 469 -26.31 -8.90 1.88
N LYS A 470 -27.03 -7.80 2.15
CA LYS A 470 -26.50 -6.63 2.86
C LYS A 470 -26.22 -7.03 4.30
N SER A 471 -25.12 -7.71 4.56
CA SER A 471 -24.71 -8.08 5.92
C SER A 471 -24.25 -6.83 6.67
N LYS A 472 -24.67 -6.71 7.93
CA LYS A 472 -24.13 -5.76 8.91
C LYS A 472 -22.91 -6.37 9.58
N PHE A 473 -21.94 -5.56 9.98
CA PHE A 473 -20.88 -6.02 10.89
C PHE A 473 -21.50 -6.42 12.22
N TRP A 474 -21.22 -7.64 12.70
CA TRP A 474 -21.77 -8.16 13.95
C TRP A 474 -20.70 -8.09 15.06
N PRO A 475 -20.91 -7.34 16.15
CA PRO A 475 -20.04 -7.40 17.31
C PRO A 475 -20.37 -8.62 18.20
N PRO A 476 -19.41 -9.14 18.98
CA PRO A 476 -19.71 -10.15 20.00
C PRO A 476 -20.70 -9.59 21.02
N GLN A 477 -21.72 -10.39 21.36
CA GLN A 477 -22.78 -9.98 22.29
C GLN A 477 -22.23 -9.74 23.71
N PRO A 478 -22.73 -8.75 24.45
CA PRO A 478 -22.32 -8.55 25.83
C PRO A 478 -22.98 -9.59 26.74
N GLU A 479 -22.21 -10.55 27.23
CA GLU A 479 -22.60 -11.31 28.42
C GLU A 479 -22.41 -10.44 29.67
N THR A 480 -23.37 -10.56 30.58
CA THR A 480 -23.46 -9.85 31.85
C THR A 480 -22.37 -10.29 32.83
N GLU A 481 -21.91 -9.34 33.66
CA GLU A 481 -20.82 -9.52 34.61
C GLU A 481 -21.09 -10.63 35.63
N ASP A 482 -20.23 -11.65 35.62
CA ASP A 482 -19.84 -12.42 36.82
C ASP A 482 -18.32 -12.67 36.74
N PHE A 483 -17.65 -12.70 37.90
CA PHE A 483 -16.20 -12.84 37.98
C PHE A 483 -15.75 -14.21 37.45
N ALA A 484 -15.05 -14.20 36.32
CA ALA A 484 -14.57 -15.40 35.65
C ALA A 484 -13.60 -16.23 36.51
N SER A 485 -13.96 -17.50 36.72
CA SER A 485 -13.08 -18.53 37.30
C SER A 485 -12.03 -19.00 36.27
N SER A 486 -11.02 -19.75 36.71
CA SER A 486 -9.91 -20.24 35.85
C SER A 486 -10.36 -21.08 34.64
N GLU A 487 -11.57 -21.65 34.66
CA GLU A 487 -12.13 -22.38 33.51
C GLU A 487 -12.66 -21.45 32.40
N GLU A 488 -13.10 -20.23 32.75
CA GLU A 488 -13.57 -19.24 31.77
C GLU A 488 -12.43 -18.58 30.99
N LEU A 489 -11.23 -18.47 31.59
CA LEU A 489 -10.03 -18.04 30.88
C LEU A 489 -9.58 -19.05 29.82
N LEU A 490 -9.81 -20.34 30.08
CA LEU A 490 -9.57 -21.44 29.13
C LEU A 490 -10.56 -21.40 27.97
N SER A 491 -11.84 -21.09 28.22
CA SER A 491 -12.84 -20.95 27.16
C SER A 491 -12.65 -19.67 26.34
N VAL A 492 -12.22 -18.55 26.92
CA VAL A 492 -11.84 -17.34 26.16
C VAL A 492 -10.58 -17.55 25.33
N ALA A 493 -9.58 -18.27 25.85
CA ALA A 493 -8.41 -18.69 25.09
C ALA A 493 -8.78 -19.64 23.95
N LEU A 494 -9.74 -20.55 24.18
CA LEU A 494 -10.27 -21.46 23.17
C LEU A 494 -11.08 -20.72 22.10
N ILE A 495 -11.90 -19.73 22.48
CA ILE A 495 -12.65 -18.88 21.54
C ILE A 495 -11.70 -18.00 20.72
N SER A 496 -10.66 -17.45 21.35
CA SER A 496 -9.62 -16.69 20.65
C SER A 496 -8.80 -17.57 19.71
N LEU A 497 -8.53 -18.82 20.09
CA LEU A 497 -7.92 -19.83 19.25
C LEU A 497 -8.85 -20.22 18.10
N ILE A 498 -10.15 -20.41 18.34
CA ILE A 498 -11.17 -20.72 17.32
C ILE A 498 -11.35 -19.55 16.36
N ALA A 499 -11.34 -18.29 16.82
CA ALA A 499 -11.39 -17.11 15.97
C ALA A 499 -10.11 -16.98 15.14
N SER A 500 -8.95 -17.27 15.73
CA SER A 500 -7.66 -17.31 15.02
C SER A 500 -7.59 -18.47 14.02
N LEU A 501 -8.20 -19.62 14.34
CA LEU A 501 -8.35 -20.79 13.46
C LEU A 501 -9.42 -20.58 12.39
N ALA A 502 -10.45 -19.77 12.63
CA ALA A 502 -11.45 -19.41 11.63
C ALA A 502 -10.87 -18.41 10.62
N VAL A 503 -10.10 -17.43 11.09
CA VAL A 503 -9.25 -16.59 10.24
C VAL A 503 -8.21 -17.46 9.50
N GLY A 504 -7.59 -18.41 10.19
CA GLY A 504 -6.71 -19.41 9.59
C GLY A 504 -7.39 -20.30 8.54
N CYS A 505 -8.64 -20.69 8.74
CA CYS A 505 -9.44 -21.49 7.80
C CYS A 505 -9.86 -20.67 6.59
N SER A 506 -10.26 -19.40 6.76
CA SER A 506 -10.50 -18.49 5.64
C SER A 506 -9.23 -18.24 4.82
N LEU A 507 -8.06 -18.14 5.48
CA LEU A 507 -6.75 -18.06 4.82
C LEU A 507 -6.32 -19.39 4.16
N LEU A 508 -6.65 -20.55 4.75
CA LEU A 508 -6.42 -21.88 4.19
C LEU A 508 -7.31 -22.18 2.99
N VAL A 509 -8.53 -21.66 2.92
CA VAL A 509 -9.39 -21.75 1.71
C VAL A 509 -8.79 -20.94 0.55
N CYS A 510 -8.05 -19.86 0.84
CA CYS A 510 -7.22 -19.17 -0.15
C CYS A 510 -6.05 -20.06 -0.63
N SER A 511 -5.36 -20.75 0.28
CA SER A 511 -4.24 -21.66 -0.06
C SER A 511 -4.70 -22.93 -0.80
N GLN A 512 -5.85 -23.52 -0.45
CA GLN A 512 -6.34 -24.76 -1.05
C GLN A 512 -6.95 -24.61 -2.45
N ARG A 513 -7.25 -23.39 -2.92
CA ARG A 513 -7.58 -23.17 -4.34
C ARG A 513 -6.34 -23.17 -5.25
N GLU A 514 -5.14 -23.13 -4.67
CA GLU A 514 -3.85 -23.26 -5.36
C GLU A 514 -3.00 -24.36 -4.70
N VAL A 515 -3.42 -25.62 -4.81
CA VAL A 515 -2.47 -26.73 -4.69
C VAL A 515 -2.40 -27.45 -6.02
N THR A 516 -1.72 -26.82 -6.97
CA THR A 516 -0.78 -27.51 -7.85
C THR A 516 0.42 -26.61 -8.15
N THR A 517 1.46 -26.83 -7.33
CA THR A 517 2.89 -26.56 -7.57
C THR A 517 3.43 -25.13 -7.39
N LYS A 518 4.17 -24.95 -6.26
CA LYS A 518 5.28 -24.01 -5.95
C LYS A 518 5.09 -22.97 -4.81
N ALA A 519 4.52 -23.34 -3.65
CA ALA A 519 4.56 -22.45 -2.47
C ALA A 519 4.88 -23.11 -1.09
N ASP A 520 5.20 -24.41 -1.00
CA ASP A 520 5.15 -25.11 0.30
C ASP A 520 6.32 -24.87 1.29
N ALA A 521 7.45 -24.27 0.88
CA ALA A 521 8.62 -24.18 1.77
C ALA A 521 8.64 -22.91 2.66
N LYS A 522 8.09 -21.78 2.17
CA LYS A 522 8.13 -20.50 2.90
C LYS A 522 7.04 -20.44 3.98
N ASP A 523 5.87 -21.00 3.71
CA ASP A 523 4.74 -20.94 4.64
C ASP A 523 4.97 -21.82 5.88
N ALA A 524 5.62 -22.98 5.71
CA ALA A 524 6.02 -23.84 6.83
C ALA A 524 7.05 -23.15 7.75
N GLN A 525 7.98 -22.38 7.17
CA GLN A 525 8.95 -21.59 7.94
C GLN A 525 8.26 -20.49 8.75
N TYR A 526 7.31 -19.75 8.15
CA TYR A 526 6.56 -18.71 8.86
C TYR A 526 5.72 -19.25 10.03
N ILE A 527 5.07 -20.41 9.84
CA ILE A 527 4.27 -21.05 10.91
C ILE A 527 5.17 -21.55 12.04
N SER A 528 6.33 -22.13 11.72
CA SER A 528 7.32 -22.56 12.73
C SER A 528 7.88 -21.38 13.52
N GLU A 529 8.19 -20.27 12.85
CA GLU A 529 8.69 -19.04 13.49
C GLU A 529 7.61 -18.38 14.38
N LEU A 530 6.34 -18.42 13.97
CA LEU A 530 5.21 -17.96 14.79
C LEU A 530 5.03 -18.83 16.04
N ALA A 531 5.19 -20.15 15.95
CA ALA A 531 5.11 -21.05 17.10
C ALA A 531 6.23 -20.79 18.13
N GLU A 532 7.43 -20.47 17.65
CA GLU A 532 8.58 -20.10 18.48
C GLU A 532 8.36 -18.75 19.20
N MET A 533 7.65 -17.80 18.58
CA MET A 533 7.28 -16.51 19.18
C MET A 533 6.32 -16.63 20.36
N VAL A 534 5.50 -17.69 20.44
CA VAL A 534 4.53 -17.90 21.54
C VAL A 534 5.09 -18.77 22.68
N GLY A 535 6.37 -19.13 22.62
CA GLY A 535 7.04 -19.88 23.70
C GLY A 535 6.56 -21.31 23.87
N LYS A 536 6.03 -21.96 22.82
CA LYS A 536 5.78 -23.40 22.84
C LYS A 536 7.02 -24.15 22.31
N PRO A 537 7.51 -25.19 23.01
CA PRO A 537 8.51 -26.08 22.43
C PRO A 537 7.88 -26.89 21.26
N PRO A 538 8.72 -27.38 20.33
CA PRO A 538 8.30 -27.91 19.02
C PRO A 538 7.30 -29.07 19.07
#